data_AF-A0A661D0V4-F1
#
_entry.id   AF-A0A661D0V4-F1
#
_cell.length_a   1.000
_cell.length_b   1.000
_cell.length_c   1.000
_cell.angle_alpha   90.00
_cell.angle_beta   90.00
_cell.angle_gamma   90.00
#
_symmetry.space_group_name_H-M   'P 1'
#
loop_
_entity.id
_entity.type
_entity.pdbx_description
1 polymer ?
#
loop_
_entity_poly.entity_id
_entity_poly.type
_entity_poly.pdbx_seq_one_letter_code
_entity_poly.pdbx_strand_id
1 'polypeptide(L)' 'TPGIRPKNSAHGDQHRTMTPAEAINAGSNYLVIGRPITEAIDPMAALEAIEKSL' A
#
# COMPACT_ATOMS: atom_id res chain seq x y z
N THR A 1 2.84 10.82 -18.59
CA THR A 1 1.72 11.75 -18.90
C THR A 1 1.41 11.64 -20.38
N PRO A 2 0.17 11.87 -20.88
CA PRO A 2 -1.15 12.04 -20.20
C PRO A 2 -1.76 10.65 -19.81
N GLY A 3 -3.06 10.31 -19.71
CA GLY A 3 -4.35 11.04 -19.51
C GLY A 3 -5.62 10.24 -19.91
N ILE A 4 -6.82 10.71 -19.51
CA ILE A 4 -8.21 10.29 -19.89
C ILE A 4 -8.57 8.79 -19.60
N ARG A 5 -9.41 8.35 -18.63
CA ARG A 5 -10.77 8.68 -18.06
C ARG A 5 -12.00 8.07 -18.77
N PRO A 6 -12.87 7.40 -17.99
CA PRO A 6 -14.32 7.62 -18.02
C PRO A 6 -14.92 8.04 -16.64
N LYS A 7 -16.22 8.30 -16.60
CA LYS A 7 -16.95 9.11 -15.58
C LYS A 7 -17.20 8.39 -14.24
N ASN A 8 -17.34 9.20 -13.18
CA ASN A 8 -17.74 8.92 -11.78
C ASN A 8 -16.61 8.90 -10.72
N SER A 9 -15.72 9.88 -10.77
CA SER A 9 -14.62 10.05 -9.81
C SER A 9 -15.09 10.59 -8.45
N ALA A 10 -15.18 9.73 -7.44
CA ALA A 10 -15.06 10.12 -6.04
C ALA A 10 -13.59 10.47 -5.73
N HIS A 11 -13.35 11.70 -5.27
CA HIS A 11 -12.05 12.38 -5.37
C HIS A 11 -11.13 12.22 -4.12
N GLY A 12 -11.14 11.04 -3.48
CA GLY A 12 -10.39 10.76 -2.26
C GLY A 12 -8.97 10.22 -2.50
N ASP A 13 -8.80 8.91 -2.37
CA ASP A 13 -7.49 8.27 -2.13
C ASP A 13 -7.07 7.26 -3.22
N GLN A 14 -7.18 7.59 -4.51
CA GLN A 14 -6.56 6.77 -5.57
C GLN A 14 -5.05 6.99 -5.66
N HIS A 15 -4.33 6.69 -4.57
CA HIS A 15 -2.97 6.20 -4.69
C HIS A 15 -3.04 4.71 -5.07
N ARG A 16 -2.29 4.30 -6.09
CA ARG A 16 -2.28 2.89 -6.52
C ARG A 16 -1.49 2.07 -5.50
N THR A 17 -2.16 1.58 -4.47
CA THR A 17 -1.57 0.68 -3.47
C THR A 17 -1.34 -0.69 -4.07
N MET A 18 -0.19 -0.83 -4.72
CA MET A 18 0.45 -2.13 -4.89
C MET A 18 0.61 -2.76 -3.51
N THR A 19 0.17 -4.00 -3.35
CA THR A 19 0.30 -4.73 -2.08
C THR A 19 1.77 -5.01 -1.76
N PRO A 20 2.12 -5.21 -0.48
CA PRO A 20 3.48 -5.62 -0.08
C PRO A 20 4.01 -6.82 -0.91
N ALA A 21 3.19 -7.85 -1.11
CA ALA A 21 3.53 -9.02 -1.91
C ALA A 21 3.74 -8.70 -3.41
N GLU A 22 2.89 -7.88 -4.02
CA GLU A 22 3.10 -7.44 -5.42
C GLU A 22 4.38 -6.60 -5.57
N ALA A 23 4.73 -5.78 -4.57
CA ALA A 23 5.93 -4.97 -4.59
C ALA A 23 7.20 -5.81 -4.50
N ILE A 24 7.23 -6.87 -3.69
CA ILE A 24 8.35 -7.84 -3.68
C ILE A 24 8.41 -8.59 -5.02
N ASN A 25 7.29 -9.06 -5.55
CA ASN A 25 7.24 -9.73 -6.86
C ASN A 25 7.65 -8.81 -8.02
N ALA A 26 7.45 -7.50 -7.90
CA ALA A 26 7.96 -6.49 -8.83
C ALA A 26 9.48 -6.20 -8.67
N GLY A 27 10.17 -6.88 -7.75
CA GLY A 27 11.60 -6.76 -7.51
C GLY A 27 11.99 -5.69 -6.48
N SER A 28 11.06 -5.20 -5.65
CA SER A 28 11.37 -4.20 -4.62
C SER A 28 12.17 -4.83 -3.48
N ASN A 29 13.41 -4.34 -3.25
CA ASN A 29 14.24 -4.80 -2.13
C ASN A 29 13.83 -4.23 -0.77
N TYR A 30 13.04 -3.14 -0.76
CA TYR A 30 12.58 -2.44 0.43
C TYR A 30 11.14 -1.97 0.26
N LEU A 31 10.36 -2.05 1.34
CA LEU A 31 8.98 -1.55 1.39
C LEU A 31 8.89 -0.41 2.40
N VAL A 32 8.39 0.75 1.97
CA VAL A 32 8.15 1.90 2.86
C VAL A 32 6.67 1.91 3.24
N ILE A 33 6.38 1.56 4.49
CA ILE A 33 5.03 1.44 5.02
C ILE A 33 4.84 2.48 6.13
N GLY A 34 3.98 3.46 5.89
CA GLY A 34 3.71 4.57 6.82
C GLY A 34 2.46 4.32 7.67
N ARG A 35 1.37 5.01 7.32
CA ARG A 35 0.10 5.07 8.06
C ARG A 35 -0.43 3.70 8.58
N PRO A 36 -0.37 2.58 7.82
CA PRO A 36 -0.83 1.28 8.32
C PRO A 36 -0.09 0.75 9.57
N ILE A 37 1.13 1.21 9.81
CA ILE A 37 1.92 0.88 11.02
C ILE A 37 1.81 2.02 12.04
N THR A 38 1.96 3.28 11.61
CA THR A 38 2.01 4.42 12.54
C THR A 38 0.66 4.83 13.14
N GLU A 39 -0.46 4.44 12.53
CA GLU A 39 -1.82 4.70 13.02
C GLU A 39 -2.47 3.42 13.60
N ALA A 40 -1.73 2.31 13.67
CA ALA A 40 -2.21 1.08 14.28
C ALA A 40 -2.26 1.20 15.82
N ILE A 41 -3.24 0.53 16.43
CA ILE A 41 -3.36 0.41 17.90
C ILE A 41 -2.16 -0.35 18.48
N ASP A 42 -1.67 -1.36 17.76
CA ASP A 42 -0.44 -2.06 18.02
C ASP A 42 0.41 -2.08 16.72
N PRO A 43 1.42 -1.19 16.61
CA PRO A 43 2.31 -1.14 15.45
C PRO A 43 3.12 -2.42 15.23
N MET A 44 3.41 -3.18 16.29
CA MET A 44 4.20 -4.42 16.17
C MET A 44 3.32 -5.54 15.62
N ALA A 45 2.09 -5.68 16.11
CA ALA A 45 1.12 -6.62 15.54
C ALA A 45 0.76 -6.27 14.08
N ALA A 46 0.70 -4.98 13.73
CA ALA A 46 0.52 -4.54 12.34
C ALA A 46 1.72 -4.93 11.45
N LEU A 47 2.95 -4.77 11.94
CA LEU A 47 4.15 -5.23 11.24
C LEU A 47 4.17 -6.75 11.06
N GLU A 48 3.90 -7.54 12.11
CA GLU A 48 3.81 -9.00 12.01
C GLU A 48 2.75 -9.47 11.00
N ALA A 49 1.59 -8.79 10.94
CA ALA A 49 0.54 -9.11 9.98
C ALA A 49 0.97 -8.84 8.54
N ILE A 50 1.78 -7.80 8.32
CA ILE A 50 2.39 -7.49 7.03
C ILE A 50 3.45 -8.55 6.68
N GLU A 51 4.36 -8.89 7.60
CA GLU A 51 5.39 -9.92 7.37
C GLU A 51 4.79 -11.29 7.04
N LYS A 52 3.68 -11.67 7.68
CA LYS A 52 2.93 -12.91 7.37
C LYS A 52 2.15 -12.86 6.05
N SER A 53 2.07 -11.71 5.39
CA SER A 53 1.37 -11.51 4.10
C SER A 53 2.30 -11.45 2.88
N LEU A 54 3.61 -11.58 3.11
CA LEU A 54 4.67 -11.63 2.09
C LEU A 54 4.98 -13.08 1.68
#